data_AF-A0A9E4QQM9-F1
#
_entry.id   AF-A0A9E4QQM9-F1
#
_cell.length_a   1.000
_cell.length_b   1.000
_cell.length_c   1.000
_cell.angle_alpha   90.00
_cell.angle_beta   90.00
_cell.angle_gamma   90.00
#
_symmetry.space_group_name_H-M   'P 1'
#
loop_
_entity.id
_entity.type
_entity.pdbx_description
1 polymer ?
#
loop_
_entity_poly.entity_id
_entity_poly.type
_entity_poly.pdbx_seq_one_letter_code
_entity_poly.pdbx_strand_id
1 'polypeptide(L)'
;MRNKYLKWFSTVVWLGVPLNLYFAFPALFIPNYLIDTMDLTDGFKTVWLRNTGLLIFIITAYHILAAVSPSRYSAVGWMVVGGRLFAAIYWLIVTIDVWDTSDNPEAFIPFLVGDLVFGGISGVLLYLGLRQQRAQAPGE
;
A
#
# COMPACT_ATOMS: atom_id res chain seq x y z
N MET A 1 12.96 12.13 17.71
CA MET A 1 11.55 12.55 17.52
C MET A 1 10.78 12.25 18.80
N ARG A 2 10.15 13.26 19.44
CA ARG A 2 9.38 13.07 20.70
C ARG A 2 8.02 12.38 20.50
N ASN A 3 7.60 12.20 19.25
CA ASN A 3 6.34 11.56 18.89
C ASN A 3 6.56 10.10 18.49
N LYS A 4 6.31 9.18 19.43
CA LYS A 4 6.50 7.73 19.22
C LYS A 4 5.60 7.18 18.12
N TYR A 5 4.38 7.71 17.98
CA TYR A 5 3.42 7.21 17.00
C TYR A 5 3.85 7.53 15.57
N LEU A 6 4.33 8.76 15.31
CA LEU A 6 4.87 9.12 13.99
C LEU A 6 6.14 8.35 13.64
N LYS A 7 6.98 8.01 14.64
CA LYS A 7 8.14 7.13 14.41
C LYS A 7 7.68 5.74 13.99
N TRP A 8 6.72 5.15 14.68
CA TRP A 8 6.18 3.83 14.31
C TRP A 8 5.43 3.85 12.98
N PHE A 9 4.68 4.92 12.67
CA PHE A 9 4.09 5.12 11.35
C PHE A 9 5.17 5.09 10.27
N SER A 10 6.25 5.86 10.45
CA SER A 10 7.39 5.87 9.51
C SER A 10 7.96 4.46 9.32
N THR A 11 8.19 3.71 10.40
CA THR A 11 8.67 2.32 10.34
C THR A 11 7.73 1.42 9.53
N VAL A 12 6.42 1.46 9.82
CA VAL A 12 5.43 0.61 9.13
C VAL A 12 5.35 0.95 7.64
N VAL A 13 5.34 2.24 7.28
CA VAL A 13 5.33 2.65 5.87
C VAL A 13 6.63 2.23 5.18
N TRP A 14 7.79 2.35 5.84
CA TRP A 14 9.07 1.87 5.31
C TRP A 14 9.09 0.37 5.06
N LEU A 15 8.46 -0.45 5.90
CA LEU A 15 8.33 -1.89 5.67
C LEU A 15 7.47 -2.21 4.44
N GLY A 16 6.52 -1.35 4.08
CA GLY A 16 5.70 -1.49 2.88
C GLY A 16 6.45 -1.21 1.58
N VAL A 17 7.48 -0.35 1.62
CA VAL A 17 8.29 0.01 0.43
C VAL A 17 8.90 -1.21 -0.27
N PRO A 18 9.69 -2.08 0.40
CA PRO A 18 10.26 -3.25 -0.26
C PRO A 18 9.20 -4.23 -0.75
N LEU A 19 8.07 -4.37 -0.05
CA LEU A 19 6.96 -5.24 -0.48
C LEU A 19 6.31 -4.72 -1.78
N ASN A 20 6.06 -3.41 -1.87
CA ASN A 20 5.56 -2.79 -3.09
C ASN A 20 6.55 -3.00 -4.25
N LEU A 21 7.84 -2.80 -4.01
CA LEU A 21 8.87 -2.96 -5.04
C LEU A 21 9.04 -4.42 -5.48
N TYR A 22 8.91 -5.38 -4.54
CA TYR A 22 8.95 -6.81 -4.83
C TYR A 22 7.84 -7.22 -5.80
N PHE A 23 6.67 -6.59 -5.74
CA PHE A 23 5.59 -6.82 -6.71
C PHE A 23 5.73 -5.96 -7.97
N ALA A 24 6.04 -4.66 -7.83
CA ALA A 24 6.11 -3.71 -8.93
C ALA A 24 7.20 -4.06 -9.95
N PHE A 25 8.35 -4.53 -9.48
CA PHE A 25 9.49 -4.83 -10.34
C PHE A 25 9.19 -6.00 -11.29
N PRO A 26 8.75 -7.19 -10.82
CA PRO A 26 8.30 -8.25 -11.71
C PRO A 26 7.13 -7.81 -12.60
N ALA A 27 6.13 -7.11 -12.06
CA ALA A 27 4.98 -6.65 -12.86
C ALA A 27 5.41 -5.78 -14.06
N LEU A 28 6.39 -4.88 -13.84
CA LEU A 28 6.86 -3.95 -14.87
C LEU A 28 7.83 -4.60 -15.87
N PHE A 29 8.76 -5.44 -15.42
CA PHE A 29 9.85 -5.94 -16.25
C PHE A 29 9.69 -7.40 -16.67
N ILE A 30 9.14 -8.25 -15.81
CA ILE A 30 9.04 -9.70 -15.98
C ILE A 30 7.59 -10.18 -15.67
N PRO A 31 6.56 -9.67 -16.39
CA PRO A 31 5.17 -9.89 -16.02
C PRO A 31 4.75 -11.36 -15.99
N ASN A 32 5.34 -12.19 -16.88
CA ASN A 32 5.06 -13.62 -16.94
C ASN A 32 5.40 -14.33 -15.63
N TYR A 33 6.43 -13.90 -14.90
CA TYR A 33 6.75 -14.47 -13.59
C TYR A 33 5.56 -14.37 -12.62
N LEU A 34 4.83 -13.25 -12.62
CA LEU A 34 3.65 -13.07 -11.77
C LEU A 34 2.44 -13.82 -12.30
N ILE A 35 2.24 -13.87 -13.62
CA ILE A 35 1.17 -14.65 -14.25
C ILE A 35 1.30 -16.11 -13.85
N ASP A 36 2.51 -16.68 -13.96
CA ASP A 36 2.80 -18.07 -13.62
C ASP A 36 2.69 -18.31 -12.10
N THR A 37 3.22 -17.39 -11.28
CA THR A 37 3.20 -17.51 -9.80
C THR A 37 1.78 -17.43 -9.24
N MET A 38 0.91 -16.66 -9.88
CA MET A 38 -0.49 -16.47 -9.48
C MET A 38 -1.46 -17.42 -10.18
N ASP A 39 -0.96 -18.28 -11.07
CA ASP A 39 -1.77 -19.22 -11.88
C ASP A 39 -2.91 -18.51 -12.63
N LEU A 40 -2.58 -17.39 -13.29
CA LEU A 40 -3.54 -16.59 -14.07
C LEU A 40 -3.61 -17.12 -15.51
N THR A 41 -4.78 -17.05 -16.15
CA THR A 41 -5.01 -17.60 -17.50
C THR A 41 -3.99 -17.12 -18.53
N ASP A 42 -3.51 -18.09 -19.33
CA ASP A 42 -2.68 -17.88 -20.50
C ASP A 42 -3.32 -16.87 -21.47
N GLY A 43 -2.64 -15.75 -21.70
CA GLY A 43 -3.10 -14.69 -22.60
C GLY A 43 -3.45 -13.36 -21.92
N PHE A 44 -3.27 -13.25 -20.60
CA PHE A 44 -3.37 -11.96 -19.90
C PHE A 44 -2.50 -10.91 -20.60
N LYS A 45 -3.12 -9.80 -21.02
CA LYS A 45 -2.40 -8.76 -21.77
C LYS A 45 -1.40 -8.09 -20.83
N THR A 46 -0.12 -8.42 -21.01
CA THR A 46 0.99 -7.93 -20.16
C THR A 46 1.06 -6.40 -20.07
N VAL A 47 0.49 -5.66 -21.03
CA VAL A 47 0.40 -4.19 -20.97
C VAL A 47 -0.25 -3.69 -19.68
N TRP A 48 -1.31 -4.35 -19.20
CA TRP A 48 -2.01 -3.95 -17.98
C TRP A 48 -1.20 -4.26 -16.73
N LEU A 49 -0.59 -5.43 -16.68
CA LEU A 49 0.29 -5.80 -15.56
C LEU A 49 1.51 -4.89 -15.47
N ARG A 50 2.11 -4.52 -16.62
CA ARG A 50 3.19 -3.54 -16.68
C ARG A 50 2.75 -2.15 -16.22
N ASN A 51 1.57 -1.72 -16.64
CA ASN A 51 0.98 -0.45 -16.20
C ASN A 51 0.74 -0.44 -14.66
N THR A 52 0.25 -1.54 -14.11
CA THR A 52 0.10 -1.73 -12.66
C THR A 52 1.45 -1.65 -11.96
N GLY A 53 2.50 -2.30 -12.49
CA GLY A 53 3.85 -2.18 -11.97
C GLY A 53 4.36 -0.73 -11.95
N LEU A 54 4.18 0.01 -13.04
CA LEU A 54 4.55 1.43 -13.12
C LEU A 54 3.79 2.28 -12.09
N LEU A 55 2.48 2.06 -11.95
CA LEU A 55 1.67 2.76 -10.96
C LEU A 55 2.17 2.47 -9.54
N ILE A 56 2.52 1.22 -9.24
CA ILE A 56 3.01 0.84 -7.92
C ILE A 56 4.39 1.47 -7.63
N PHE A 57 5.25 1.62 -8.64
CA PHE A 57 6.48 2.42 -8.51
C PHE A 57 6.20 3.87 -8.13
N ILE A 58 5.25 4.52 -8.81
CA ILE A 58 4.88 5.92 -8.55
C ILE A 58 4.31 6.07 -7.14
N ILE A 59 3.35 5.23 -6.73
CA ILE A 59 2.77 5.31 -5.37
C ILE A 59 3.82 5.01 -4.29
N THR A 60 4.83 4.18 -4.59
CA THR A 60 5.92 3.89 -3.65
C THR A 60 6.77 5.12 -3.37
N ALA A 61 6.97 6.02 -4.35
CA ALA A 61 7.63 7.30 -4.10
C ALA A 61 6.87 8.14 -3.05
N TYR A 62 5.53 8.16 -3.10
CA TYR A 62 4.71 8.85 -2.09
C TYR A 62 4.78 8.16 -0.72
N HIS A 63 4.90 6.83 -0.66
CA HIS A 63 5.15 6.12 0.60
C HIS A 63 6.48 6.58 1.23
N ILE A 64 7.54 6.71 0.43
CA ILE A 64 8.84 7.21 0.89
C ILE A 64 8.71 8.64 1.44
N LEU A 65 8.03 9.54 0.74
CA LEU A 65 7.80 10.91 1.22
C LEU A 65 7.07 10.94 2.57
N ALA A 66 5.98 10.16 2.68
CA ALA A 66 5.23 10.03 3.93
C ALA A 66 6.08 9.44 5.07
N ALA A 67 6.95 8.47 4.77
CA ALA A 67 7.79 7.82 5.76
C ALA A 67 8.96 8.70 6.24
N VAL A 68 9.59 9.48 5.35
CA VAL A 68 10.75 10.33 5.69
C VAL A 68 10.38 11.45 6.66
N SER A 69 9.22 12.08 6.48
CA SER A 69 8.77 13.14 7.38
C SER A 69 7.24 13.14 7.55
N PRO A 70 6.70 12.23 8.39
CA PRO A 70 5.26 12.02 8.56
C PRO A 70 4.49 13.26 9.03
N SER A 71 5.10 14.12 9.85
CA SER A 71 4.47 15.36 10.31
C SER A 71 4.41 16.41 9.20
N ARG A 72 5.48 16.55 8.42
CA ARG A 72 5.60 17.53 7.32
C ARG A 72 4.69 17.16 6.15
N TYR A 73 4.64 15.88 5.79
CA TYR A 73 3.87 15.36 4.66
C TYR A 73 2.62 14.61 5.13
N SER A 74 1.94 15.12 6.15
CA SER A 74 0.79 14.43 6.76
C SER A 74 -0.38 14.19 5.79
N ALA A 75 -0.62 15.11 4.85
CA ALA A 75 -1.60 14.91 3.78
C ALA A 75 -1.23 13.72 2.87
N VAL A 76 0.05 13.60 2.50
CA VAL A 76 0.55 12.45 1.73
C VAL A 76 0.45 11.16 2.55
N GLY A 77 0.73 11.23 3.86
CA GLY A 77 0.52 10.11 4.78
C GLY A 77 -0.93 9.62 4.80
N TRP A 78 -1.90 10.54 4.79
CA TRP A 78 -3.32 10.16 4.68
C TRP A 78 -3.70 9.62 3.31
N MET A 79 -3.09 10.10 2.22
CA MET A 79 -3.26 9.51 0.89
C MET A 79 -2.72 8.07 0.83
N VAL A 80 -1.57 7.82 1.47
CA VAL A 80 -1.00 6.46 1.60
C VAL A 80 -1.98 5.57 2.36
N VAL A 81 -2.45 6.00 3.54
CA VAL A 81 -3.42 5.23 4.34
C VAL A 81 -4.69 4.96 3.55
N GLY A 82 -5.29 6.00 2.96
CA GLY A 82 -6.53 5.89 2.19
C GLY A 82 -6.37 5.00 0.96
N GLY A 83 -5.27 5.14 0.22
CA GLY A 83 -4.95 4.29 -0.93
C GLY A 83 -4.83 2.82 -0.56
N ARG A 84 -4.19 2.51 0.58
CA ARG A 84 -4.10 1.12 1.06
C ARG A 84 -5.44 0.56 1.51
N LEU A 85 -6.23 1.34 2.25
CA LEU A 85 -7.56 0.87 2.66
C LEU A 85 -8.51 0.69 1.46
N PHE A 86 -8.41 1.55 0.44
CA PHE A 86 -9.16 1.39 -0.80
C PHE A 86 -8.71 0.16 -1.59
N ALA A 87 -7.40 -0.09 -1.67
CA ALA A 87 -6.85 -1.30 -2.25
C ALA A 87 -7.32 -2.56 -1.49
N ALA A 88 -7.35 -2.54 -0.16
CA ALA A 88 -7.89 -3.63 0.64
C ALA A 88 -9.36 -3.93 0.31
N ILE A 89 -10.19 -2.90 0.12
CA ILE A 89 -11.58 -3.08 -0.33
C ILE A 89 -11.62 -3.72 -1.72
N TYR A 90 -10.79 -3.26 -2.65
CA TYR A 90 -10.71 -3.85 -3.99
C TYR A 90 -10.30 -5.33 -3.93
N TRP A 91 -9.24 -5.66 -3.19
CA TRP A 91 -8.79 -7.04 -3.04
C TRP A 91 -9.82 -7.91 -2.33
N LEU A 92 -10.58 -7.37 -1.38
CA LEU A 92 -11.70 -8.09 -0.80
C LEU A 92 -12.68 -8.51 -1.90
N ILE A 93 -13.12 -7.56 -2.73
CA ILE A 93 -14.03 -7.82 -3.86
C ILE A 93 -13.48 -8.88 -4.81
N VAL A 94 -12.18 -8.83 -5.14
CA VAL A 94 -11.50 -9.85 -5.95
C VAL A 94 -11.55 -11.22 -5.27
N THR A 95 -11.19 -11.30 -3.99
CA THR A 95 -11.09 -12.57 -3.25
C THR A 95 -12.43 -13.26 -3.01
N ILE A 96 -13.53 -12.50 -2.92
CA ILE A 96 -14.89 -13.05 -2.81
C ILE A 96 -15.59 -13.19 -4.17
N ASP A 97 -14.85 -12.92 -5.25
CA ASP A 97 -15.22 -13.10 -6.65
C ASP A 97 -16.59 -12.51 -7.04
N VAL A 98 -16.85 -11.25 -6.67
CA VAL A 98 -18.15 -10.61 -6.95
C VAL A 98 -18.37 -10.34 -8.44
N TRP A 99 -17.29 -10.14 -9.21
CA TRP A 99 -17.36 -9.69 -10.62
C TRP A 99 -16.60 -10.61 -11.59
N ASP A 100 -16.38 -11.88 -11.25
CA ASP A 100 -15.60 -12.81 -12.08
C ASP A 100 -14.23 -12.20 -12.43
N THR A 101 -13.55 -11.70 -11.39
CA THR A 101 -12.42 -10.75 -11.57
C THR A 101 -11.10 -11.48 -11.81
N SER A 102 -11.02 -12.75 -11.43
CA SER A 102 -9.82 -13.58 -11.54
C SER A 102 -10.20 -15.05 -11.56
N ASP A 103 -9.49 -15.83 -12.39
CA ASP A 103 -9.58 -17.29 -12.40
C ASP A 103 -9.06 -17.93 -11.10
N ASN A 104 -8.21 -17.17 -10.36
CA ASN A 104 -7.67 -17.57 -9.07
C ASN A 104 -7.83 -16.45 -8.03
N PRO A 105 -9.01 -16.29 -7.41
CA PRO A 105 -9.26 -15.26 -6.39
C PRO A 105 -8.38 -15.39 -5.15
N GLU A 106 -8.03 -16.62 -4.75
CA GLU A 106 -7.28 -16.90 -3.52
C GLU A 106 -5.84 -16.37 -3.57
N ALA A 107 -5.25 -16.31 -4.77
CA ALA A 107 -3.92 -15.73 -4.98
C ALA A 107 -3.81 -14.27 -4.52
N PHE A 108 -4.93 -13.56 -4.38
CA PHE A 108 -4.97 -12.14 -3.98
C PHE A 108 -5.16 -11.91 -2.48
N ILE A 109 -5.37 -12.97 -1.67
CA ILE A 109 -5.51 -12.86 -0.21
C ILE A 109 -4.31 -12.16 0.45
N PRO A 110 -3.04 -12.42 0.07
CA PRO A 110 -1.90 -11.70 0.66
C PRO A 110 -1.96 -10.19 0.44
N PHE A 111 -2.53 -9.72 -0.68
CA PHE A 111 -2.70 -8.30 -0.97
C PHE A 111 -3.79 -7.69 -0.09
N LEU A 112 -4.94 -8.36 0.04
CA LEU A 112 -6.00 -7.97 0.96
C LEU A 112 -5.48 -7.81 2.40
N VAL A 113 -4.81 -8.84 2.92
CA VAL A 113 -4.30 -8.85 4.29
C VAL A 113 -3.23 -7.77 4.45
N GLY A 114 -2.29 -7.68 3.52
CA GLY A 114 -1.23 -6.68 3.55
C GLY A 114 -1.76 -5.26 3.59
N ASP A 115 -2.68 -4.93 2.68
CA ASP A 115 -3.25 -3.58 2.58
C ASP A 115 -4.16 -3.22 3.74
N LEU A 116 -4.97 -4.17 4.23
CA LEU A 116 -5.81 -3.96 5.40
C LEU A 116 -4.98 -3.73 6.67
N VAL A 117 -3.99 -4.60 6.93
CA VAL A 117 -3.17 -4.55 8.14
C VAL A 117 -2.32 -3.28 8.15
N PHE A 118 -1.56 -3.03 7.09
CA PHE A 118 -0.70 -1.86 7.07
C PHE A 118 -1.50 -0.57 6.94
N GLY A 119 -2.59 -0.55 6.17
CA GLY A 119 -3.49 0.60 6.06
C GLY A 119 -4.11 0.95 7.41
N GLY A 120 -4.64 -0.04 8.13
CA GLY A 120 -5.23 0.12 9.46
C GLY A 120 -4.22 0.58 10.50
N ILE A 121 -3.08 -0.12 10.63
CA ILE A 121 -2.02 0.23 11.60
C ILE A 121 -1.47 1.64 11.30
N SER A 122 -1.18 1.94 10.03
CA SER A 122 -0.66 3.26 9.64
C SER A 122 -1.69 4.36 9.90
N GLY A 123 -2.98 4.12 9.64
CA GLY A 123 -4.05 5.07 9.92
C GLY A 123 -4.15 5.40 11.40
N VAL A 124 -4.14 4.39 12.28
CA VAL A 124 -4.18 4.57 13.73
C VAL A 124 -2.94 5.34 14.22
N LEU A 125 -1.73 4.93 13.78
CA LEU A 125 -0.49 5.58 14.19
C LEU A 125 -0.39 7.03 13.71
N LEU A 126 -0.80 7.31 12.47
CA LEU A 126 -0.79 8.67 11.93
C LEU A 126 -1.79 9.55 12.68
N TYR A 127 -3.02 9.06 12.91
CA TYR A 127 -4.03 9.77 13.68
C TYR A 127 -3.56 10.14 15.08
N LEU A 128 -3.08 9.15 15.85
CA LEU A 128 -2.59 9.35 17.22
C LEU A 128 -1.36 10.26 17.24
N GLY A 129 -0.47 10.12 16.25
CA GLY A 129 0.71 10.95 16.09
C GLY A 129 0.36 12.42 15.87
N LEU A 130 -0.49 12.72 14.89
CA LEU A 130 -0.90 14.10 14.60
C LEU A 130 -1.68 14.71 15.76
N ARG A 131 -2.54 13.94 16.44
CA ARG A 131 -3.25 14.39 17.63
C ARG A 131 -2.29 14.75 18.78
N GLN A 132 -1.30 13.89 19.05
CA GLN A 132 -0.28 14.17 20.09
C GLN A 132 0.54 15.41 19.74
N GLN A 133 0.88 15.61 18.47
CA GLN A 133 1.63 16.78 18.03
C GLN A 133 0.85 18.08 18.23
N ARG A 134 -0.45 18.11 17.89
CA ARG A 134 -1.33 19.26 18.12
C ARG A 134 -1.47 19.59 19.61
N ALA A 135 -1.61 18.58 20.46
CA ALA A 135 -1.69 18.77 21.92
C ALA A 135 -0.40 19.32 22.55
N GLN A 136 0.74 19.23 21.85
CA GLN A 136 2.04 19.75 22.29
C GLN A 136 2.41 21.08 21.63
N ALA A 137 1.63 21.57 20.67
CA ALA A 137 1.80 22.89 20.11
C ALA A 137 1.32 23.91 21.17
N PRO A 138 2.16 24.88 21.59
CA PRO A 138 1.69 25.99 22.41
C PRO A 138 0.51 26.65 21.68
N GLY A 139 -0.55 27.00 22.42
CA GLY A 139 -1.66 27.75 21.84
C GLY A 139 -1.12 29.04 21.22
N GLU A 140 -1.33 29.19 19.91
CA GLU A 140 -1.23 30.48 19.23
C GLU A 140 -2.34 31.41 19.72
#